data_AF-A0A933H231-F1
#
_entry.id   AF-A0A933H231-F1
#
_cell.length_a   1.000
_cell.length_b   1.000
_cell.length_c   1.000
_cell.angle_alpha   90.00
_cell.angle_beta   90.00
_cell.angle_gamma   90.00
#
_symmetry.space_group_name_H-M   'P 1'
#
loop_
_entity.id
_entity.type
_entity.pdbx_description
1 polymer ?
#
loop_
_entity_poly.entity_id
_entity_poly.type
_entity_poly.pdbx_seq_one_letter_code
_entity_poly.pdbx_strand_id
1 'polypeptide(L)'
;MPIKFECPCGKHLLAPESKIGKAATCPRCGERVVVPDPSSGAPTQPLGLDFVDEEPTLIPPLPPAPPPPRAPARAAHPPAPLPPSSVPPPLSPAGGSTKPCPFCGEAIQAVAKKCKHCGEFLDGRRPPSKAQRRSAGRGAAVGRASGKATSSLTMSLLGLVLYGAGFAVCALPSWGASIVLGIVAVVSGMQASSEAKAVGMSVPGSATTGVILGIVDIALPPVTFVIVVLLIAGASR
;
A
#
# COMPACT_ATOMS: atom_id res chain seq x y z
N MET A 1 -7.56 20.47 -10.37
CA MET A 1 -6.77 20.74 -11.61
C MET A 1 -5.34 20.19 -11.44
N PRO A 2 -4.62 19.77 -12.50
CA PRO A 2 -3.25 19.28 -12.37
C PRO A 2 -2.24 20.44 -12.26
N ILE A 3 -1.33 20.36 -11.29
CA ILE A 3 -0.22 21.31 -11.10
C ILE A 3 1.01 20.79 -11.86
N LYS A 4 1.66 21.70 -12.59
CA LYS A 4 2.91 21.44 -13.33
C LYS A 4 4.08 22.00 -12.51
N PHE A 5 5.10 21.18 -12.26
CA PHE A 5 6.32 21.58 -11.55
C PHE A 5 7.55 20.88 -12.13
N GLU A 6 8.74 21.44 -11.90
CA GLU A 6 9.99 20.93 -12.46
C GLU A 6 10.75 20.07 -11.44
N CYS A 7 11.25 18.92 -11.90
CA CYS A 7 12.19 18.10 -11.16
C CYS A 7 13.62 18.66 -11.34
N PRO A 8 14.53 18.52 -10.35
CA PRO A 8 15.94 18.95 -10.47
C PRO A 8 16.71 18.39 -11.67
N CYS A 9 16.22 17.31 -12.29
CA CYS A 9 16.77 16.76 -13.53
C CYS A 9 16.28 17.45 -14.81
N GLY A 10 15.52 18.55 -14.70
CA GLY A 10 14.93 19.30 -15.81
C GLY A 10 13.63 18.71 -16.39
N LYS A 11 13.07 17.65 -15.77
CA LYS A 11 11.80 17.04 -16.23
C LYS A 11 10.61 17.71 -15.57
N HIS A 12 9.69 18.22 -16.39
CA HIS A 12 8.38 18.68 -15.94
C HIS A 12 7.48 17.51 -15.54
N LEU A 13 6.91 17.60 -14.34
CA LEU A 13 5.98 16.63 -13.77
C LEU A 13 4.59 17.25 -13.61
N LEU A 14 3.57 16.41 -13.74
CA LEU A 14 2.17 16.77 -13.55
C LEU A 14 1.64 15.98 -12.35
N ALA A 15 1.18 16.69 -11.32
CA ALA A 15 0.54 16.07 -10.16
C ALA A 15 -0.85 16.67 -9.93
N PRO A 16 -1.83 15.85 -9.52
CA PRO A 16 -3.10 16.38 -9.03
C PRO A 16 -2.90 17.11 -7.70
N GLU A 17 -3.72 18.12 -7.42
CA GLU A 17 -3.71 18.90 -6.16
C GLU A 17 -3.79 18.04 -4.90
N SER A 18 -4.42 16.86 -4.95
CA SER A 18 -4.47 15.91 -3.84
C SER A 18 -3.10 15.35 -3.40
N LYS A 19 -2.03 15.68 -4.13
CA LYS A 19 -0.65 15.31 -3.82
C LYS A 19 0.25 16.49 -3.41
N ILE A 20 -0.29 17.69 -3.24
CA ILE A 20 0.46 18.82 -2.69
C ILE A 20 1.06 18.45 -1.33
N GLY A 21 2.34 18.80 -1.12
CA GLY A 21 3.11 18.46 0.09
C GLY A 21 3.55 16.99 0.19
N LYS A 22 3.15 16.13 -0.75
CA LYS A 22 3.57 14.71 -0.78
C LYS A 22 4.75 14.51 -1.73
N ALA A 23 5.66 13.60 -1.37
CA ALA A 23 6.76 13.22 -2.24
C ALA A 23 6.25 12.41 -3.46
N ALA A 24 6.64 12.85 -4.65
CA ALA A 24 6.41 12.17 -5.92
C ALA A 24 7.75 11.70 -6.51
N THR A 25 7.77 10.54 -7.14
CA THR A 25 8.98 9.99 -7.77
C THR A 25 9.08 10.42 -9.22
N CYS A 26 10.22 10.96 -9.63
CA CYS A 26 10.47 11.33 -11.01
C CYS A 26 10.72 10.09 -11.89
N PRO A 27 10.00 9.91 -13.02
CA PRO A 27 10.20 8.77 -13.92
C PRO A 27 11.47 8.88 -14.79
N ARG A 28 12.16 10.03 -14.80
CA ARG A 28 13.41 10.23 -15.55
C ARG A 28 14.66 9.88 -14.73
N CYS A 29 14.75 10.36 -13.49
CA CYS A 29 15.93 10.16 -12.63
C CYS A 29 15.68 9.28 -11.40
N GLY A 30 14.41 9.02 -11.02
CA GLY A 30 14.07 8.26 -9.81
C GLY A 30 14.08 9.08 -8.52
N GLU A 31 14.44 10.36 -8.57
CA GLU A 31 14.53 11.24 -7.39
C GLU A 31 13.14 11.51 -6.76
N ARG A 32 13.08 11.67 -5.44
CA ARG A 32 11.84 12.05 -4.73
C ARG A 32 11.73 13.57 -4.65
N VAL A 33 10.78 14.13 -5.40
CA VAL A 33 10.50 15.57 -5.42
C VAL A 33 9.17 15.83 -4.74
N VAL A 34 9.13 16.81 -3.84
CA VAL A 34 7.90 17.23 -3.15
C VAL A 34 7.07 18.10 -4.09
N VAL A 35 5.76 17.84 -4.20
CA VAL A 35 4.85 18.66 -5.01
C VAL A 35 4.65 20.02 -4.32
N PRO A 36 5.05 21.14 -4.93
CA PRO A 36 4.91 22.47 -4.34
C PRO A 36 3.45 22.86 -4.19
N ASP A 37 3.14 23.60 -3.13
CA ASP A 37 1.83 24.21 -2.94
C ASP A 37 1.78 25.53 -3.74
N PRO A 38 0.90 25.66 -4.75
CA PRO A 38 0.79 26.88 -5.55
C PRO A 38 0.30 28.07 -4.73
N SER A 39 -0.30 27.86 -3.55
CA SER A 39 -0.71 28.91 -2.62
C SER A 39 0.43 29.40 -1.73
N SER A 40 1.58 28.70 -1.69
CA SER A 40 2.74 29.08 -0.89
C SER A 40 3.82 29.84 -1.69
N GLY A 41 3.55 30.14 -2.97
CA GLY A 41 4.40 30.93 -3.83
C GLY A 41 3.64 32.13 -4.39
N ALA A 42 3.50 33.19 -3.61
CA ALA A 42 3.21 34.50 -4.15
C ALA A 42 4.54 35.12 -4.65
N PRO A 43 4.73 35.33 -5.96
CA PRO A 43 5.64 36.36 -6.44
C PRO A 43 4.87 37.68 -6.33
N THR A 44 4.90 38.31 -5.17
CA THR A 44 4.45 39.70 -5.06
C THR A 44 5.47 40.54 -5.81
N GLN A 45 5.02 41.09 -6.95
CA GLN A 45 5.74 42.07 -7.73
C GLN A 45 6.16 43.25 -6.84
N PRO A 46 7.27 43.95 -7.13
CA PRO A 46 7.62 45.17 -6.41
C PRO A 46 6.70 46.29 -6.90
N LEU A 47 5.57 46.46 -6.21
CA LEU A 47 4.82 47.71 -6.23
C LEU A 47 5.26 48.49 -5.00
N GLY A 48 6.09 49.51 -5.24
CA GLY A 48 6.48 50.45 -4.21
C GLY A 48 5.26 51.13 -3.61
N LEU A 49 5.33 51.36 -2.32
CA LEU A 49 4.83 52.51 -1.57
C LEU A 49 5.36 52.33 -0.13
N ASP A 50 6.20 53.28 0.25
CA ASP A 50 6.32 53.95 1.55
C ASP A 50 6.66 53.19 2.84
N PHE A 51 7.84 53.54 3.38
CA PHE A 51 8.06 53.99 4.75
C PHE A 51 7.36 53.27 5.90
N VAL A 52 8.12 52.45 6.64
CA VAL A 52 8.18 52.56 8.10
C VAL A 52 9.63 52.36 8.54
N ASP A 53 10.23 53.42 9.08
CA ASP A 53 11.51 53.38 9.79
C ASP A 53 11.24 52.69 11.14
N GLU A 54 11.51 51.39 11.22
CA GLU A 54 11.49 50.65 12.47
C GLU A 54 12.89 50.03 12.68
N GLU A 55 13.52 50.51 13.74
CA GLU A 55 14.87 50.22 14.19
C GLU A 55 15.15 48.69 14.21
N PRO A 56 16.23 48.22 13.55
CA PRO A 56 16.45 46.79 13.34
C PRO A 56 16.94 46.17 14.65
N THR A 57 16.01 45.60 15.42
CA THR A 57 16.36 44.68 16.49
C THR A 57 17.07 43.48 15.87
N LEU A 58 18.32 43.26 16.28
CA LEU A 58 19.16 42.14 15.85
C LEU A 58 18.41 40.82 16.09
N ILE A 59 17.90 40.22 15.02
CA ILE A 59 17.44 38.84 15.04
C ILE A 59 18.71 37.99 15.20
N PRO A 60 18.87 37.23 16.30
CA PRO A 60 20.02 36.34 16.45
C PRO A 60 20.03 35.30 15.32
N PRO A 61 21.21 34.94 14.78
CA PRO A 61 21.31 33.97 13.69
C PRO A 61 20.70 32.63 14.13
N LEU A 62 19.72 32.18 13.35
CA LEU A 62 19.08 30.88 13.55
C LEU A 62 20.18 29.78 13.52
N PRO A 63 20.20 28.86 14.50
CA PRO A 63 21.20 27.79 14.53
C PRO A 63 21.18 26.98 13.22
N PRO A 64 22.34 26.50 12.74
CA PRO A 64 22.41 25.72 11.51
C PRO A 64 21.49 24.52 11.62
N ALA A 65 20.60 24.37 10.63
CA ALA A 65 19.67 23.25 10.57
C ALA A 65 20.44 21.92 10.71
N PRO A 66 19.90 20.95 11.47
CA PRO A 66 20.53 19.64 11.59
C PRO A 66 20.65 19.00 10.20
N PRO A 67 21.74 18.27 9.91
CA PRO A 67 21.91 17.60 8.63
C PRO A 67 20.72 16.66 8.38
N PRO A 68 20.23 16.58 7.13
CA PRO A 68 19.11 15.70 6.82
C PRO A 68 19.44 14.27 7.23
N PRO A 69 18.47 13.51 7.77
CA PRO A 69 18.70 12.12 8.14
C PRO A 69 19.26 11.39 6.92
N ARG A 70 20.44 10.77 7.08
CA ARG A 70 21.07 9.98 6.02
C ARG A 70 20.03 8.99 5.52
N ALA A 71 19.69 9.10 4.24
CA ALA A 71 18.84 8.13 3.58
C ALA A 71 19.38 6.73 3.91
N PRO A 72 18.53 5.75 4.26
CA PRO A 72 19.00 4.41 4.53
C PRO A 72 19.81 3.96 3.33
N ALA A 73 21.07 3.60 3.59
CA ALA A 73 21.96 3.02 2.60
C ALA A 73 21.14 1.94 1.89
N ARG A 74 20.85 2.21 0.61
CA ARG A 74 20.07 1.34 -0.26
C ARG A 74 20.68 -0.05 -0.10
N ALA A 75 19.97 -0.94 0.61
CA ALA A 75 20.48 -2.27 0.91
C ALA A 75 20.97 -2.85 -0.42
N ALA A 76 22.26 -3.17 -0.47
CA ALA A 76 22.89 -3.69 -1.65
C ALA A 76 22.04 -4.87 -2.12
N HIS A 77 21.45 -4.74 -3.31
CA HIS A 77 20.86 -5.89 -3.96
C HIS A 77 21.95 -6.96 -4.04
N PRO A 78 21.72 -8.20 -3.57
CA PRO A 78 22.68 -9.26 -3.78
C PRO A 78 22.99 -9.34 -5.28
N PRO A 79 24.26 -9.55 -5.68
CA PRO A 79 24.61 -9.69 -7.07
C PRO A 79 23.73 -10.79 -7.67
N ALA A 80 22.98 -10.45 -8.72
CA ALA A 80 22.19 -11.42 -9.46
C ALA A 80 23.11 -12.57 -9.92
N PRO A 81 22.64 -13.82 -9.95
CA PRO A 81 23.40 -14.92 -10.50
C PRO A 81 23.85 -14.55 -11.92
N LEU A 82 25.16 -14.60 -12.17
CA LEU A 82 25.72 -14.39 -13.49
C LEU A 82 25.08 -15.41 -14.45
N PRO A 83 24.42 -14.96 -15.54
CA PRO A 83 23.84 -15.89 -16.51
C PRO A 83 24.97 -16.69 -17.18
N PRO A 84 24.71 -17.96 -17.56
CA PRO A 84 25.70 -18.76 -18.29
C PRO A 84 26.03 -18.10 -19.63
N SER A 85 27.30 -17.70 -19.77
CA SER A 85 27.92 -17.21 -21.00
C SER A 85 28.01 -18.33 -22.05
N SER A 86 26.91 -18.61 -22.75
CA SER A 86 26.96 -19.40 -24.00
C SER A 86 25.68 -19.39 -24.83
N VAL A 87 24.75 -18.46 -24.58
CA VAL A 87 23.69 -18.21 -25.57
C VAL A 87 24.22 -17.19 -26.57
N PRO A 88 24.53 -17.55 -27.83
CA PRO A 88 24.82 -16.56 -28.84
C PRO A 88 23.61 -15.60 -28.90
N PRO A 89 23.83 -14.27 -28.90
CA PRO A 89 22.74 -13.33 -29.01
C PRO A 89 21.92 -13.69 -30.25
N PRO A 90 20.58 -13.77 -30.17
CA PRO A 90 19.79 -13.92 -31.38
C PRO A 90 20.21 -12.80 -32.31
N LEU A 91 20.67 -13.16 -33.51
CA LEU A 91 21.02 -12.23 -34.57
C LEU A 91 19.89 -11.22 -34.67
N SER A 92 20.15 -10.02 -34.14
CA SER A 92 19.21 -8.92 -34.14
C SER A 92 18.88 -8.65 -35.60
N PRO A 93 17.61 -8.66 -36.03
CA PRO A 93 17.29 -8.25 -37.38
C PRO A 93 17.64 -6.77 -37.49
N ALA A 94 18.76 -6.50 -38.18
CA ALA A 94 19.13 -5.20 -38.71
C ALA A 94 18.16 -4.81 -39.84
N GLY A 95 16.89 -4.64 -39.49
CA GLY A 95 15.81 -4.19 -40.35
C GLY A 95 15.21 -2.91 -39.78
N GLY A 96 16.01 -1.84 -39.79
CA GLY A 96 15.67 -0.52 -39.25
C GLY A 96 14.65 0.25 -40.08
N SER A 97 13.47 -0.30 -40.34
CA SER A 97 12.36 0.51 -40.83
C SER A 97 11.92 1.42 -39.68
N THR A 98 12.00 2.72 -39.92
CA THR A 98 11.59 3.75 -38.96
C THR A 98 10.25 4.28 -39.45
N LYS A 99 9.28 4.40 -38.55
CA LYS A 99 7.94 4.95 -38.85
C LYS A 99 7.70 6.22 -38.03
N PRO A 100 6.90 7.19 -38.50
CA PRO A 100 6.51 8.32 -37.67
C PRO A 100 5.54 7.88 -36.58
N CYS A 101 5.66 8.43 -35.37
CA CYS A 101 4.72 8.18 -34.29
C CYS A 101 3.37 8.84 -34.58
N PRO A 102 2.22 8.13 -34.52
CA PRO A 102 0.90 8.70 -34.82
C PRO A 102 0.41 9.75 -33.80
N PHE A 103 1.09 9.88 -32.66
CA PHE A 103 0.70 10.81 -31.59
C PHE A 103 1.54 12.08 -31.54
N CYS A 104 2.80 12.03 -31.97
CA CYS A 104 3.74 13.15 -31.84
C CYS A 104 4.56 13.44 -33.11
N GLY A 105 4.55 12.56 -34.11
CA GLY A 105 5.18 12.77 -35.41
C GLY A 105 6.65 12.39 -35.49
N GLU A 106 7.38 12.21 -34.37
CA GLU A 106 8.80 11.87 -34.44
C GLU A 106 9.07 10.44 -34.96
N ALA A 107 10.24 10.29 -35.56
CA ALA A 107 10.77 9.05 -36.10
C ALA A 107 11.08 8.01 -35.01
N ILE A 108 10.36 6.88 -35.03
CA ILE A 108 10.50 5.78 -34.07
C ILE A 108 10.80 4.46 -34.80
N GLN A 109 11.44 3.52 -34.11
CA GLN A 109 11.68 2.19 -34.69
C GLN A 109 10.34 1.50 -35.00
N ALA A 110 10.21 0.79 -36.13
CA ALA A 110 8.97 0.12 -36.49
C ALA A 110 8.50 -0.89 -35.43
N VAL A 111 9.46 -1.48 -34.70
CA VAL A 111 9.25 -2.46 -33.60
C VAL A 111 8.95 -1.78 -32.25
N ALA A 112 8.98 -0.44 -32.17
CA ALA A 112 8.77 0.27 -30.91
C ALA A 112 7.32 0.15 -30.43
N LYS A 113 7.15 -0.56 -29.31
CA LYS A 113 5.86 -0.69 -28.60
C LYS A 113 5.45 0.58 -27.85
N LYS A 114 6.43 1.41 -27.50
CA LYS A 114 6.25 2.67 -26.77
C LYS A 114 7.12 3.75 -27.38
N CYS A 115 6.54 4.93 -27.61
CA CYS A 115 7.30 6.05 -28.15
C CYS A 115 8.30 6.59 -27.12
N LYS A 116 9.56 6.78 -27.52
CA LYS A 116 10.62 7.38 -26.67
C LYS A 116 10.47 8.90 -26.50
N HIS A 117 9.73 9.56 -27.40
CA HIS A 117 9.51 11.01 -27.40
C HIS A 117 8.30 11.40 -26.54
N CYS A 118 7.10 10.90 -26.86
CA CYS A 118 5.87 11.24 -26.13
C CYS A 118 5.48 10.25 -25.01
N GLY A 119 5.94 9.00 -25.07
CA GLY A 119 5.62 7.98 -24.07
C GLY A 119 4.29 7.22 -24.27
N GLU A 120 3.55 7.48 -25.35
CA GLU A 120 2.31 6.76 -25.68
C GLU A 120 2.60 5.32 -26.16
N PHE A 121 1.69 4.38 -25.88
CA PHE A 121 1.81 2.99 -26.30
C PHE A 121 1.16 2.77 -27.68
N LEU A 122 1.92 2.21 -28.62
CA LEU A 122 1.48 2.03 -30.02
C LEU A 122 0.85 0.65 -30.29
N ASP A 123 0.87 -0.22 -29.28
CA ASP A 123 0.41 -1.61 -29.39
C ASP A 123 -1.13 -1.75 -29.31
N GLY A 124 -1.89 -0.66 -29.22
CA GLY A 124 -3.35 -0.69 -28.98
C GLY A 124 -3.77 -1.28 -27.62
N ARG A 125 -2.82 -1.83 -26.85
CA ARG A 125 -3.04 -2.31 -25.48
C ARG A 125 -3.31 -1.12 -24.58
N ARG A 126 -4.60 -0.88 -24.29
CA ARG A 126 -5.01 0.04 -23.25
C ARG A 126 -4.39 -0.43 -21.92
N PRO A 127 -3.64 0.42 -21.20
CA PRO A 127 -3.11 0.02 -19.90
C PRO A 127 -4.28 -0.42 -19.00
N PRO A 128 -4.14 -1.53 -18.25
CA PRO A 128 -5.21 -2.03 -17.42
C PRO A 128 -5.66 -0.90 -16.50
N SER A 129 -6.95 -0.60 -16.52
CA SER A 129 -7.51 0.50 -15.75
C SER A 129 -7.14 0.33 -14.27
N LYS A 130 -7.06 1.43 -13.52
CA LYS A 130 -6.83 1.37 -12.07
C LYS A 130 -7.87 0.45 -11.37
N ALA A 131 -9.06 0.32 -11.95
CA ALA A 131 -10.08 -0.64 -11.52
C ALA A 131 -9.64 -2.10 -11.72
N GLN A 132 -9.07 -2.44 -12.87
CA GLN A 132 -8.57 -3.79 -13.17
C GLN A 132 -7.35 -4.17 -12.32
N ARG A 133 -6.46 -3.22 -12.01
CA ARG A 133 -5.36 -3.44 -11.04
C ARG A 133 -5.85 -3.71 -9.62
N ARG A 134 -6.95 -3.07 -9.20
CA ARG A 134 -7.60 -3.35 -7.90
C ARG A 134 -8.29 -4.73 -7.89
N SER A 135 -8.70 -5.25 -9.04
CA SER A 135 -9.32 -6.57 -9.15
C SER A 135 -8.28 -7.69 -9.21
N ALA A 136 -7.13 -7.48 -9.86
CA ALA A 136 -6.02 -8.44 -9.88
C ALA A 136 -5.38 -8.65 -8.49
N GLY A 137 -5.30 -7.59 -7.66
CA GLY A 137 -4.84 -7.71 -6.27
C GLY A 137 -5.86 -8.37 -5.32
N ARG A 138 -7.16 -8.27 -5.63
CA ARG A 138 -8.22 -9.00 -4.91
C ARG A 138 -8.28 -10.49 -5.29
N GLY A 139 -7.88 -10.82 -6.53
CA GLY A 139 -7.82 -12.19 -7.01
C GLY A 139 -6.70 -13.04 -6.39
N ALA A 140 -5.61 -12.45 -5.90
CA ALA A 140 -4.51 -13.21 -5.29
C ALA A 140 -4.79 -13.64 -3.83
N ALA A 141 -5.63 -12.88 -3.10
CA ALA A 141 -6.10 -13.25 -1.76
C ALA A 141 -7.33 -14.18 -1.79
N VAL A 142 -8.09 -14.19 -2.88
CA VAL A 142 -9.24 -15.09 -3.10
C VAL A 142 -8.87 -16.32 -3.95
N GLY A 143 -7.74 -16.29 -4.65
CA GLY A 143 -7.31 -17.29 -5.64
C GLY A 143 -6.37 -18.38 -5.14
N ARG A 144 -6.24 -18.58 -3.82
CA ARG A 144 -5.70 -19.83 -3.24
C ARG A 144 -6.70 -20.48 -2.29
N ALA A 145 -7.94 -20.59 -2.74
CA ALA A 145 -8.92 -21.49 -2.12
C ALA A 145 -9.83 -22.16 -3.17
N SER A 146 -9.44 -22.17 -4.46
CA SER A 146 -10.19 -22.83 -5.53
C SER A 146 -9.78 -24.29 -5.73
N GLY A 147 -9.71 -25.02 -4.62
CA GLY A 147 -9.44 -26.46 -4.62
C GLY A 147 -9.67 -26.99 -3.22
N LYS A 148 -10.94 -27.35 -2.93
CA LYS A 148 -11.53 -27.72 -1.61
C LYS A 148 -12.27 -26.58 -0.88
N ALA A 149 -13.04 -25.76 -1.60
CA ALA A 149 -14.02 -24.86 -0.96
C ALA A 149 -15.11 -25.61 -0.16
N THR A 150 -15.30 -26.91 -0.43
CA THR A 150 -16.22 -27.77 0.31
C THR A 150 -15.75 -28.04 1.75
N SER A 151 -14.44 -28.02 2.04
CA SER A 151 -13.95 -28.43 3.37
C SER A 151 -14.09 -27.34 4.44
N SER A 152 -14.13 -26.07 4.06
CA SER A 152 -14.24 -24.95 5.03
C SER A 152 -15.65 -24.86 5.61
N LEU A 153 -16.66 -24.91 4.74
CA LEU A 153 -18.06 -24.92 5.17
C LEU A 153 -18.39 -26.19 5.95
N THR A 154 -17.87 -27.36 5.55
CA THR A 154 -18.11 -28.59 6.33
C THR A 154 -17.41 -28.57 7.68
N MET A 155 -16.19 -28.03 7.80
CA MET A 155 -15.49 -27.93 9.10
C MET A 155 -16.15 -26.90 10.01
N SER A 156 -16.69 -25.82 9.45
CA SER A 156 -17.40 -24.79 10.20
C SER A 156 -18.80 -25.26 10.62
N LEU A 157 -19.53 -25.96 9.76
CA LEU A 157 -20.84 -26.55 10.10
C LEU A 157 -20.69 -27.72 11.08
N LEU A 158 -19.71 -28.60 10.87
CA LEU A 158 -19.40 -29.69 11.80
C LEU A 158 -18.92 -29.12 13.15
N GLY A 159 -18.09 -28.07 13.12
CA GLY A 159 -17.70 -27.32 14.31
C GLY A 159 -18.89 -26.72 15.04
N LEU A 160 -19.84 -26.08 14.33
CA LEU A 160 -21.05 -25.50 14.93
C LEU A 160 -22.00 -26.57 15.50
N VAL A 161 -22.16 -27.69 14.80
CA VAL A 161 -22.99 -28.81 15.23
C VAL A 161 -22.36 -29.53 16.43
N LEU A 162 -21.05 -29.77 16.42
CA LEU A 162 -20.33 -30.37 17.55
C LEU A 162 -20.19 -29.41 18.73
N TYR A 163 -20.06 -28.11 18.48
CA TYR A 163 -20.07 -27.08 19.51
C TYR A 163 -21.46 -26.98 20.13
N GLY A 164 -22.53 -26.90 19.33
CA GLY A 164 -23.91 -26.89 19.82
C GLY A 164 -24.31 -28.19 20.54
N ALA A 165 -23.90 -29.35 20.04
CA ALA A 165 -24.17 -30.64 20.67
C ALA A 165 -23.29 -30.91 21.90
N GLY A 166 -22.03 -30.46 21.90
CA GLY A 166 -21.10 -30.59 23.02
C GLY A 166 -21.39 -29.62 24.17
N PHE A 167 -21.93 -28.44 23.85
CA PHE A 167 -22.40 -27.45 24.84
C PHE A 167 -23.59 -27.98 25.65
N ALA A 168 -24.36 -28.92 25.09
CA ALA A 168 -25.48 -29.55 25.76
C ALA A 168 -25.09 -30.74 26.66
N VAL A 169 -23.86 -31.29 26.56
CA VAL A 169 -23.54 -32.59 27.19
C VAL A 169 -22.44 -32.57 28.25
N CYS A 170 -21.55 -31.58 28.33
CA CYS A 170 -20.53 -31.57 29.40
C CYS A 170 -20.33 -30.18 30.00
N ALA A 171 -21.03 -29.90 31.10
CA ALA A 171 -20.72 -28.80 32.00
C ALA A 171 -19.31 -28.99 32.61
N LEU A 172 -18.35 -28.18 32.10
CA LEU A 172 -16.97 -27.87 32.59
C LEU A 172 -15.96 -29.04 32.61
N PRO A 173 -14.68 -28.87 32.19
CA PRO A 173 -13.81 -27.67 32.26
C PRO A 173 -13.11 -27.27 30.93
N SER A 174 -13.56 -27.75 29.77
CA SER A 174 -12.88 -27.53 28.46
C SER A 174 -12.93 -26.09 27.93
N TRP A 175 -13.80 -25.24 28.46
CA TRP A 175 -13.94 -23.85 28.03
C TRP A 175 -12.73 -22.98 28.37
N GLY A 176 -12.01 -23.30 29.46
CA GLY A 176 -10.78 -22.60 29.82
C GLY A 176 -9.69 -22.76 28.76
N ALA A 177 -9.58 -23.96 28.18
CA ALA A 177 -8.57 -24.25 27.15
C ALA A 177 -8.86 -23.50 25.84
N SER A 178 -10.13 -23.38 25.44
CA SER A 178 -10.54 -22.64 24.24
C SER A 178 -10.26 -21.15 24.36
N ILE A 179 -10.49 -20.55 25.53
CA ILE A 179 -10.20 -19.14 25.79
C ILE A 179 -8.69 -18.89 25.76
N VAL A 180 -7.89 -19.75 26.38
CA VAL A 180 -6.42 -19.62 26.38
C VAL A 180 -5.85 -19.75 24.97
N LEU A 181 -6.31 -20.74 24.18
CA LEU A 181 -5.89 -20.91 22.79
C LEU A 181 -6.33 -19.73 21.90
N GLY A 182 -7.51 -19.16 22.15
CA GLY A 182 -8.00 -17.96 21.47
C GLY A 182 -7.14 -16.72 21.76
N ILE A 183 -6.79 -16.48 23.02
CA ILE A 183 -5.92 -15.36 23.43
C ILE A 183 -4.52 -15.51 22.81
N VAL A 184 -3.95 -16.71 22.84
CA VAL A 184 -2.62 -16.97 22.23
C VAL A 184 -2.64 -16.64 20.74
N ALA A 185 -3.67 -17.06 19.99
CA ALA A 185 -3.79 -16.75 18.57
C ALA A 185 -3.88 -15.24 18.28
N VAL A 186 -4.63 -14.48 19.10
CA VAL A 186 -4.73 -13.01 18.96
C VAL A 186 -3.40 -12.34 19.24
N VAL A 187 -2.70 -12.74 20.31
CA VAL A 187 -1.38 -12.17 20.66
C VAL A 187 -0.34 -12.46 19.58
N SER A 188 -0.31 -13.69 19.05
CA SER A 188 0.57 -14.03 17.92
C SER A 188 0.25 -13.21 16.67
N GLY A 189 -1.03 -12.96 16.39
CA GLY A 189 -1.47 -12.08 15.30
C GLY A 189 -1.06 -10.62 15.51
N MET A 190 -1.15 -10.12 16.74
CA MET A 190 -0.69 -8.77 17.09
C MET A 190 0.83 -8.63 16.95
N GLN A 191 1.60 -9.64 17.34
CA GLN A 191 3.05 -9.65 17.16
C GLN A 191 3.44 -9.69 15.67
N ALA A 192 2.79 -10.51 14.85
CA ALA A 192 3.02 -10.50 13.40
C ALA A 192 2.65 -9.14 12.76
N SER A 193 1.64 -8.45 13.31
CA SER A 193 1.22 -7.13 12.83
C SER A 193 2.18 -6.01 13.24
N SER A 194 2.90 -6.14 14.35
CA SER A 194 3.89 -5.15 14.79
C SER A 194 5.15 -5.23 13.93
N GLU A 195 5.57 -6.43 13.56
CA GLU A 195 6.67 -6.65 12.61
C GLU A 195 6.34 -6.09 11.22
N ALA A 196 5.09 -6.24 10.76
CA ALA A 196 4.65 -5.68 9.48
C ALA A 196 4.69 -4.13 9.42
N LYS A 197 4.51 -3.44 10.56
CA LYS A 197 4.63 -1.97 10.63
C LYS A 197 6.08 -1.49 10.53
N ALA A 198 7.05 -2.27 11.02
CA ALA A 198 8.47 -1.94 10.94
C ALA A 198 9.00 -1.90 9.50
N VAL A 199 8.36 -2.62 8.57
CA VAL A 199 8.78 -2.73 7.15
C VAL A 199 8.07 -1.70 6.23
N GLY A 200 7.26 -0.79 6.78
CA GLY A 200 6.66 0.31 6.02
C GLY A 200 5.59 -0.12 4.99
N MET A 201 5.05 -1.34 5.13
CA MET A 201 3.92 -1.77 4.31
C MET A 201 2.64 -1.12 4.82
N SER A 202 2.16 -0.12 4.07
CA SER A 202 0.82 0.45 4.23
C SER A 202 -0.22 -0.66 4.01
N VAL A 203 -0.72 -1.23 5.10
CA VAL A 203 -1.80 -2.23 5.05
C VAL A 203 -3.11 -1.46 4.84
N PRO A 204 -3.83 -1.65 3.72
CA PRO A 204 -5.16 -1.08 3.55
C PRO A 204 -6.10 -1.60 4.66
N GLY A 205 -7.09 -0.80 5.06
CA GLY A 205 -7.92 -0.97 6.27
C GLY A 205 -8.69 -2.28 6.46
N SER A 206 -8.47 -3.31 5.62
CA SER A 206 -9.02 -4.66 5.77
C SER A 206 -8.35 -5.49 6.88
N ALA A 207 -7.14 -5.13 7.34
CA ALA A 207 -6.52 -5.84 8.47
C ALA A 207 -7.22 -5.57 9.80
N THR A 208 -7.82 -4.39 9.96
CA THR A 208 -8.58 -4.01 11.16
C THR A 208 -9.87 -4.83 11.29
N THR A 209 -10.49 -5.21 10.16
CA THR A 209 -11.75 -5.98 10.14
C THR A 209 -11.56 -7.38 10.73
N GLY A 210 -10.44 -8.05 10.45
CA GLY A 210 -10.16 -9.38 11.00
C GLY A 210 -9.95 -9.38 12.51
N VAL A 211 -9.29 -8.35 13.04
CA VAL A 211 -9.10 -8.17 14.49
C VAL A 211 -10.43 -7.92 15.19
N ILE A 212 -11.29 -7.08 14.61
CA ILE A 212 -12.61 -6.77 15.19
C ILE A 212 -13.50 -8.01 15.21
N LEU A 213 -13.55 -8.79 14.12
CA LEU A 213 -14.29 -10.06 14.08
C LEU A 213 -13.77 -11.06 15.12
N GLY A 214 -12.45 -11.18 15.27
CA GLY A 214 -11.85 -12.06 16.28
C GLY A 214 -12.19 -11.67 17.72
N ILE A 215 -12.22 -10.37 18.04
CA ILE A 215 -12.60 -9.88 19.38
C ILE A 215 -14.08 -10.18 19.66
N VAL A 216 -14.96 -9.99 18.67
CA VAL A 216 -16.40 -10.28 18.80
C VAL A 216 -16.64 -11.78 19.06
N ASP A 217 -15.96 -12.66 18.34
CA ASP A 217 -16.04 -14.12 18.54
C ASP A 217 -15.52 -14.57 19.91
N ILE A 218 -14.54 -13.87 20.49
CA ILE A 218 -14.01 -14.16 21.84
C ILE A 218 -14.93 -13.62 22.93
N ALA A 219 -15.57 -12.47 22.71
CA ALA A 219 -16.41 -11.80 23.71
C ALA A 219 -17.85 -12.33 23.78
N LEU A 220 -18.40 -12.87 22.69
CA LEU A 220 -19.79 -13.35 22.66
C LEU A 220 -20.04 -14.63 23.51
N PRO A 221 -19.14 -15.63 23.54
CA PRO A 221 -19.28 -16.82 24.38
C PRO A 221 -19.35 -16.55 25.90
N PRO A 222 -18.50 -15.72 26.52
CA PRO A 222 -18.62 -15.43 27.95
C PRO A 222 -19.89 -14.64 28.28
N VAL A 223 -20.32 -13.73 27.39
CA VAL A 223 -21.58 -12.97 27.58
C VAL A 223 -22.79 -13.90 27.53
N THR A 224 -22.85 -14.81 26.55
CA THR A 224 -23.93 -15.79 26.44
C THR A 224 -23.94 -16.77 27.63
N PHE A 225 -22.78 -17.18 28.13
CA PHE A 225 -22.69 -18.01 29.34
C PHE A 225 -23.23 -17.32 30.58
N VAL A 226 -22.87 -16.05 30.81
CA VAL A 226 -23.41 -15.28 31.94
C VAL A 226 -24.94 -15.16 31.83
N ILE A 227 -25.48 -14.91 30.64
CA ILE A 227 -26.93 -14.85 30.41
C ILE A 227 -27.60 -16.20 30.75
N VAL A 228 -27.04 -17.33 30.29
CA VAL A 228 -27.58 -18.66 30.58
C VAL A 228 -27.55 -18.96 32.08
N VAL A 229 -26.45 -18.63 32.78
CA VAL A 229 -26.35 -18.80 34.24
C VAL A 229 -27.41 -17.96 34.97
N LEU A 230 -27.62 -16.70 34.55
CA LEU A 230 -28.64 -15.83 35.13
C LEU A 230 -30.06 -16.35 34.88
N LEU A 231 -30.35 -16.88 33.69
CA LEU A 231 -31.64 -17.48 33.37
C LEU A 231 -31.93 -18.74 34.20
N ILE A 232 -30.94 -19.61 34.39
CA ILE A 232 -31.07 -20.81 35.23
C ILE A 232 -31.26 -20.42 36.70
N ALA A 233 -30.46 -19.47 37.21
CA ALA A 233 -30.58 -18.99 38.58
C ALA A 233 -31.91 -18.26 38.85
N GLY A 234 -32.45 -17.55 37.85
CA GLY A 234 -33.75 -16.89 37.92
C GLY A 234 -34.93 -17.88 37.85
N ALA A 235 -34.82 -18.96 37.08
CA ALA A 235 -35.84 -20.00 36.98
C ALA A 235 -35.92 -20.92 38.22
N SER A 236 -34.90 -20.89 39.08
CA SER A 236 -34.84 -21.67 40.33
C SER A 236 -35.42 -20.94 41.55
N ARG A 237 -35.88 -19.70 41.41
CA ARG A 237 -36.54 -18.92 42.47
C ARG A 237 -38.05 -18.90 42.26
#